data_AF-A0A6B3GNX0-F1
#
_entry.id   AF-A0A6B3GNX0-F1
#
_cell.length_a   1.000
_cell.length_b   1.000
_cell.length_c   1.000
_cell.angle_alpha   90.00
_cell.angle_beta   90.00
_cell.angle_gamma   90.00
#
_symmetry.space_group_name_H-M   'P 1'
#
loop_
_entity.id
_entity.type
_entity.pdbx_description
1 polymer ?
#
loop_
_entity_poly.entity_id
_entity_poly.type
_entity_poly.pdbx_seq_one_letter_code
_entity_poly.pdbx_strand_id
1 'polypeptide(L)'
;IIQGNVRVYPFKTIEAGAFVNTSVIWESRGQAHLFGARGVSGILNVEITPELAVRLAGAYATTLKKGSTVTTARDHSRGARALKRAVISALQASAI
;
A
#
# COMPACT_ATOMS: atom_id res chain seq x y z
N ILE A 1 14.99 9.06 -3.79
CA ILE A 1 15.62 9.06 -2.45
C ILE A 1 15.62 7.62 -1.94
N ILE A 2 16.76 7.09 -1.52
CA ILE A 2 16.89 5.71 -0.99
C ILE A 2 17.05 5.81 0.52
N GLN A 3 16.16 5.15 1.27
CA GLN A 3 16.21 5.16 2.74
C GLN A 3 17.39 4.31 3.23
N GLY A 4 17.95 4.65 4.39
CA GLY A 4 19.05 3.89 4.99
C GLY A 4 18.69 2.40 5.16
N ASN A 5 19.65 1.51 4.91
CA ASN A 5 19.51 0.05 5.00
C ASN A 5 18.69 -0.62 3.86
N VAL A 6 18.37 0.10 2.80
CA VAL A 6 17.75 -0.44 1.58
C VAL A 6 18.82 -0.94 0.60
N ARG A 7 18.72 -2.20 0.18
CA ARG A 7 19.60 -2.80 -0.83
C ARG A 7 18.92 -2.82 -2.18
N VAL A 8 19.54 -2.18 -3.18
CA VAL A 8 19.11 -2.22 -4.58
C VAL A 8 20.10 -3.13 -5.32
N TYR A 9 19.61 -4.21 -5.91
CA TYR A 9 20.47 -5.13 -6.65
C TYR A 9 20.93 -4.52 -7.99
N PRO A 10 22.04 -5.03 -8.59
CA PRO A 10 22.49 -4.59 -9.91
C PRO A 10 21.40 -4.76 -10.98
N PHE A 11 21.37 -3.87 -11.97
CA PHE A 11 20.42 -3.88 -13.10
C PHE A 11 18.95 -3.60 -12.74
N LYS A 12 18.67 -3.05 -11.55
CA LYS A 12 17.32 -2.59 -11.18
C LYS A 12 17.11 -1.15 -11.63
N THR A 13 15.94 -0.85 -12.20
CA THR A 13 15.59 0.51 -12.62
C THR A 13 14.82 1.20 -11.50
N ILE A 14 15.20 2.41 -11.13
CA ILE A 14 14.46 3.22 -10.16
C ILE A 14 13.88 4.42 -10.91
N GLU A 15 12.58 4.64 -10.80
CA GLU A 15 11.95 5.77 -11.47
C GLU A 15 12.40 7.10 -10.84
N ALA A 16 12.56 8.12 -11.68
CA ALA A 16 12.92 9.45 -11.20
C ALA A 16 11.83 9.97 -10.23
N GLY A 17 12.22 10.33 -9.01
CA GLY A 17 11.30 10.72 -7.93
C GLY A 17 10.93 9.60 -6.95
N ALA A 18 11.35 8.35 -7.19
CA ALA A 18 11.07 7.23 -6.29
C ALA A 18 11.63 7.38 -4.88
N PHE A 19 10.77 7.13 -3.91
CA PHE A 19 11.11 7.03 -2.50
C PHE A 19 11.17 5.54 -2.13
N VAL A 20 12.39 4.99 -2.09
CA VAL A 20 12.62 3.56 -1.91
C VAL A 20 12.85 3.26 -0.44
N ASN A 21 11.85 2.62 0.18
CA ASN A 21 11.84 2.28 1.62
C ASN A 21 12.09 0.79 1.90
N THR A 22 12.12 -0.05 0.87
CA THR A 22 12.31 -1.50 0.97
C THR A 22 13.34 -1.97 -0.05
N SER A 23 14.14 -2.98 0.30
CA SER A 23 15.18 -3.52 -0.57
C SER A 23 14.60 -4.04 -1.89
N VAL A 24 15.10 -3.53 -3.01
CA VAL A 24 14.73 -3.93 -4.36
C VAL A 24 15.69 -5.04 -4.81
N ILE A 25 15.38 -6.26 -4.36
CA ILE A 25 16.20 -7.46 -4.63
C ILE A 25 15.62 -8.22 -5.82
N TRP A 26 14.32 -8.53 -5.75
CA TRP A 26 13.61 -9.31 -6.77
C TRP A 26 12.85 -8.43 -7.76
N GLU A 27 12.19 -7.38 -7.26
CA GLU A 27 11.39 -6.47 -8.08
C GLU A 27 12.27 -5.60 -8.99
N SER A 28 11.73 -5.18 -10.15
CA SER A 28 12.50 -4.46 -11.18
C SER A 28 12.37 -2.94 -11.10
N ARG A 29 11.44 -2.42 -10.29
CA ARG A 29 11.13 -0.98 -10.17
C ARG A 29 10.89 -0.53 -8.74
N GLY A 30 11.63 0.49 -8.31
CA GLY A 30 11.30 1.30 -7.13
C GLY A 30 10.33 2.41 -7.51
N GLN A 31 9.19 2.49 -6.82
CA GLN A 31 8.04 3.34 -7.16
C GLN A 31 8.23 4.83 -6.85
N ALA A 32 7.80 5.70 -7.78
CA ALA A 32 7.76 7.16 -7.67
C ALA A 32 6.68 7.66 -6.68
N HIS A 33 5.41 7.34 -6.89
CA HIS A 33 4.32 7.91 -6.09
C HIS A 33 3.08 7.00 -6.06
N LEU A 34 2.94 6.17 -5.02
CA LEU A 34 1.68 5.43 -4.77
C LEU A 34 0.55 6.39 -4.35
N PHE A 35 0.88 7.52 -3.71
CA PHE A 35 -0.07 8.55 -3.31
C PHE A 35 -0.14 9.65 -4.38
N GLY A 36 -1.32 9.86 -4.94
CA GLY A 36 -1.62 10.95 -5.86
C GLY A 36 -2.86 11.75 -5.43
N ALA A 37 -3.27 12.71 -6.28
CA ALA A 37 -4.42 13.57 -6.00
C ALA A 37 -5.76 12.82 -5.82
N ARG A 38 -5.86 11.59 -6.33
CA ARG A 38 -7.03 10.71 -6.18
C ARG A 38 -6.83 9.61 -5.12
N GLY A 39 -5.87 9.80 -4.21
CA GLY A 39 -5.50 8.82 -3.20
C GLY A 39 -4.47 7.81 -3.73
N VAL A 40 -4.56 6.56 -3.24
CA VAL A 40 -3.60 5.51 -3.62
C VAL A 40 -4.04 4.80 -4.88
N SER A 41 -3.20 4.80 -5.92
CA SER A 41 -3.51 4.20 -7.21
C SER A 41 -2.35 3.37 -7.73
N GLY A 42 -2.68 2.31 -8.47
CA GLY A 42 -1.69 1.47 -9.12
C GLY A 42 -2.28 0.19 -9.69
N ILE A 43 -1.43 -0.60 -10.33
CA ILE A 43 -1.79 -1.90 -10.90
C ILE A 43 -1.96 -2.92 -9.77
N LEU A 44 -3.11 -3.58 -9.74
CA LEU A 44 -3.42 -4.62 -8.77
C LEU A 44 -2.40 -5.77 -8.83
N ASN A 45 -1.98 -6.26 -7.66
CA ASN A 45 -0.99 -7.33 -7.48
C ASN A 45 0.42 -7.00 -8.01
N VAL A 46 0.67 -5.76 -8.43
CA VAL A 46 2.01 -5.27 -8.78
C VAL A 46 2.38 -4.13 -7.84
N GLU A 47 1.55 -3.09 -7.84
CA GLU A 47 1.77 -1.87 -7.06
C GLU A 47 0.81 -1.83 -5.87
N ILE A 48 -0.44 -2.26 -6.09
CA ILE A 48 -1.43 -2.44 -5.02
C ILE A 48 -1.51 -3.91 -4.66
N THR A 49 -0.76 -4.29 -3.64
CA THR A 49 -0.79 -5.64 -3.06
C THR A 49 -1.70 -5.69 -1.82
N PRO A 50 -2.16 -6.89 -1.41
CA PRO A 50 -2.90 -7.05 -0.16
C PRO A 50 -2.13 -6.55 1.07
N GLU A 51 -0.81 -6.74 1.12
CA GLU A 51 0.06 -6.28 2.21
C GLU A 51 0.07 -4.76 2.31
N LEU A 52 0.16 -4.08 1.16
CA LEU A 52 0.05 -2.61 1.12
C LEU A 52 -1.30 -2.16 1.65
N ALA A 53 -2.40 -2.80 1.23
CA ALA A 53 -3.74 -2.45 1.65
C ALA A 53 -3.95 -2.64 3.16
N VAL A 54 -3.42 -3.73 3.75
CA VAL A 54 -3.46 -3.98 5.19
C VAL A 54 -2.67 -2.91 5.96
N ARG A 55 -1.44 -2.61 5.52
CA ARG A 55 -0.60 -1.59 6.17
C ARG A 55 -1.22 -0.20 6.10
N LEU A 56 -1.80 0.15 4.95
CA LEU A 56 -2.49 1.41 4.75
C LEU A 56 -3.73 1.51 5.65
N ALA A 57 -4.54 0.45 5.71
CA ALA A 57 -5.73 0.40 6.55
C ALA A 57 -5.38 0.50 8.05
N GLY A 58 -4.33 -0.19 8.50
CA GLY A 58 -3.86 -0.10 9.89
C GLY A 58 -3.32 1.30 10.22
N ALA A 59 -2.53 1.90 9.32
CA ALA A 59 -2.07 3.28 9.49
C ALA A 59 -3.21 4.30 9.47
N TYR A 60 -4.27 4.06 8.69
CA TYR A 60 -5.47 4.88 8.74
C TYR A 60 -6.22 4.71 10.07
N ALA A 61 -6.34 3.48 10.57
CA ALA A 61 -7.01 3.20 11.84
C ALA A 61 -6.39 3.93 13.04
N THR A 62 -5.06 4.10 13.08
CA THR A 62 -4.39 4.83 14.17
C THR A 62 -4.71 6.32 14.20
N THR A 63 -5.26 6.88 13.12
CA THR A 63 -5.72 8.27 13.07
C THR A 63 -7.14 8.46 13.60
N LEU A 64 -7.88 7.36 13.81
CA LEU A 64 -9.27 7.38 14.25
C LEU A 64 -9.39 7.31 15.76
N LYS A 65 -10.48 7.87 16.30
CA LYS A 65 -10.83 7.73 17.72
C LYS A 65 -11.48 6.36 17.94
N LYS A 66 -11.31 5.80 19.15
CA LYS A 66 -12.00 4.56 19.56
C LYS A 66 -13.52 4.69 19.37
N GLY A 67 -14.16 3.66 18.81
CA GLY A 67 -15.60 3.66 18.53
C GLY A 67 -16.01 4.42 17.27
N SER A 68 -15.04 4.84 16.43
CA SER A 68 -15.36 5.41 15.12
C SER A 68 -15.98 4.36 14.20
N THR A 69 -16.84 4.79 13.29
CA THR A 69 -17.41 3.90 12.26
C THR A 69 -16.81 4.24 10.90
N VAL A 70 -16.28 3.25 10.20
CA VAL A 70 -15.68 3.41 8.86
C VAL A 70 -16.53 2.69 7.81
N THR A 71 -16.91 3.41 6.76
CA THR A 71 -17.58 2.82 5.60
C THR A 71 -16.56 2.40 4.55
N THR A 72 -16.65 1.17 4.04
CA THR A 72 -15.79 0.68 2.97
C THR A 72 -16.60 0.33 1.73
N ALA A 73 -16.15 0.78 0.56
CA ALA A 73 -16.79 0.53 -0.74
C ALA A 73 -15.78 0.00 -1.76
N ARG A 74 -16.31 -0.60 -2.83
CA ARG A 74 -15.53 -1.12 -3.96
C ARG A 74 -16.39 -1.16 -5.22
N ASP A 75 -15.75 -1.26 -6.38
CA ASP A 75 -16.39 -1.60 -7.64
C ASP A 75 -16.79 -3.09 -7.70
N HIS A 76 -17.07 -3.65 -8.89
CA HIS A 76 -17.41 -5.06 -9.07
C HIS A 76 -16.20 -5.98 -9.34
N SER A 77 -14.98 -5.45 -9.47
CA SER A 77 -13.79 -6.23 -9.85
C SER A 77 -13.45 -7.37 -8.87
N ARG A 78 -12.84 -8.47 -9.31
CA ARG A 78 -12.43 -9.56 -8.40
C ARG A 78 -11.33 -9.10 -7.44
N GLY A 79 -10.41 -8.28 -7.95
CA GLY A 79 -9.31 -7.70 -7.18
C GLY A 79 -9.76 -6.83 -6.02
N ALA A 80 -10.64 -5.86 -6.28
CA ALA A 80 -11.12 -5.00 -5.22
C ALA A 80 -11.97 -5.76 -4.18
N ARG A 81 -12.58 -6.92 -4.53
CA ARG A 81 -13.24 -7.79 -3.55
C ARG A 81 -12.24 -8.37 -2.56
N ALA A 82 -11.09 -8.84 -3.05
CA ALA A 82 -10.03 -9.37 -2.21
C ALA A 82 -9.43 -8.27 -1.32
N LEU A 83 -9.08 -7.12 -1.92
CA LEU A 83 -8.52 -5.99 -1.18
C LEU A 83 -9.49 -5.44 -0.12
N LYS A 84 -10.78 -5.30 -0.45
CA LYS A 84 -11.79 -4.84 0.53
C LYS A 84 -11.83 -5.76 1.76
N ARG A 85 -11.72 -7.08 1.58
CA ARG A 85 -11.69 -8.02 2.71
C ARG A 85 -10.45 -7.83 3.57
N ALA A 86 -9.29 -7.67 2.95
CA ALA A 86 -8.02 -7.41 3.65
C ALA A 86 -8.06 -6.09 4.44
N VAL A 87 -8.63 -5.03 3.85
CA VAL A 87 -8.83 -3.73 4.51
C VAL A 87 -9.77 -3.86 5.72
N ILE A 88 -10.92 -4.52 5.57
CA ILE A 88 -11.87 -4.72 6.67
C ILE A 88 -11.21 -5.49 7.82
N SER A 89 -10.49 -6.58 7.53
CA SER A 89 -9.80 -7.34 8.57
C SER A 89 -8.72 -6.52 9.28
N ALA A 90 -7.99 -5.68 8.54
CA ALA A 90 -6.98 -4.81 9.12
C ALA A 90 -7.59 -3.75 10.04
N LEU A 91 -8.67 -3.10 9.59
CA LEU A 91 -9.41 -2.10 10.38
C LEU A 91 -9.95 -2.71 11.69
N GLN A 92 -10.50 -3.92 11.64
CA GLN A 92 -10.97 -4.64 12.83
C GLN A 92 -9.82 -5.04 13.76
N ALA A 93 -8.69 -5.49 13.22
CA ALA A 93 -7.53 -5.87 14.01
C ALA A 93 -6.84 -4.66 14.68
N SER A 94 -6.90 -3.49 14.06
CA SER A 94 -6.31 -2.24 14.58
C SER A 94 -7.21 -1.50 15.58
N ALA A 95 -8.18 -2.19 16.19
CA ALA A 95 -9.00 -1.73 17.32
C ALA A 95 -9.87 -0.48 17.04
N ILE A 96 -10.51 -0.45 15.87
CA ILE A 96 -11.70 0.36 15.63
C ILE A 96 -12.92 -0.33 16.26
#